data_AF-A0AAD1TIM8-F1
#
_entry.id   AF-A0AAD1TIM8-F1
#
_cell.length_a   1.000
_cell.length_b   1.000
_cell.length_c   1.000
_cell.angle_alpha   90.00
_cell.angle_beta   90.00
_cell.angle_gamma   90.00
#
_symmetry.space_group_name_H-M   'P 1'
#
loop_
_entity.id
_entity.type
_entity.pdbx_description
1 polymer ?
#
loop_
_entity_poly.entity_id
_entity_poly.type
_entity_poly.pdbx_seq_one_letter_code
_entity_poly.pdbx_strand_id
1 'polypeptide(L)'
;MQLFVRAQNLHTLEVSGQETVSQIKLHVSSLEGIPSDDQVILLAGTPLDDEATLLQSGVCELSTLDVVARLLGGLTRLSGSCRKSTRADHQGCQTREEEKEDRSCKEAHAV
;
A
#
# COMPACT_ATOMS: atom_id res chain seq x y z
N MET A 1 9.10 12.99 -9.45
CA MET A 1 8.29 12.79 -10.66
C MET A 1 6.82 12.87 -10.28
N GLN A 2 5.96 13.30 -11.19
CA GLN A 2 4.51 13.38 -10.94
C GLN A 2 3.78 12.24 -11.64
N LEU A 3 2.81 11.62 -10.95
CA LEU A 3 1.95 10.56 -11.47
C LEU A 3 0.47 10.90 -11.28
N PHE A 4 -0.36 10.35 -12.17
CA PHE A 4 -1.81 10.41 -12.04
C PHE A 4 -2.33 9.05 -11.59
N VAL A 5 -3.13 9.02 -10.54
CA VAL A 5 -3.74 7.79 -10.03
C VAL A 5 -5.23 7.87 -10.22
N ARG A 6 -5.78 6.94 -11.00
CA ARG A 6 -7.21 6.80 -11.25
C ARG A 6 -7.76 5.68 -10.37
N ALA A 7 -8.40 6.06 -9.26
CA ALA A 7 -9.11 5.18 -8.33
C ALA A 7 -10.62 5.52 -8.36
N GLN A 8 -11.26 5.75 -7.19
CA GLN A 8 -12.61 6.34 -7.19
C GLN A 8 -12.57 7.79 -7.67
N ASN A 9 -11.51 8.51 -7.29
CA ASN A 9 -11.20 9.84 -7.78
C ASN A 9 -9.83 9.86 -8.47
N LEU A 10 -9.60 10.91 -9.27
CA LEU A 10 -8.30 11.16 -9.88
C LEU A 10 -7.42 11.94 -8.90
N HIS A 11 -6.28 11.36 -8.52
CA HIS A 11 -5.29 11.98 -7.63
C HIS A 11 -3.99 12.26 -8.36
N THR A 12 -3.28 13.30 -7.93
CA THR A 12 -1.92 13.59 -8.35
C THR A 12 -0.95 13.23 -7.23
N LEU A 13 0.01 12.36 -7.50
CA LEU A 13 1.05 11.97 -6.54
C LEU A 13 2.41 12.47 -7.02
N GLU A 14 3.15 13.12 -6.12
CA GLU A 14 4.58 13.38 -6.30
C GLU A 14 5.38 12.27 -5.62
N VAL A 15 6.16 11.54 -6.42
CA VAL A 15 6.88 10.35 -5.98
C VAL A 15 8.29 10.33 -6.55
N SER A 16 9.18 9.54 -5.95
CA SER A 16 10.47 9.20 -6.55
C SER A 16 10.38 7.94 -7.41
N GLY A 17 11.09 7.90 -8.54
CA GLY A 17 11.09 6.72 -9.43
C GLY A 17 11.68 5.44 -8.83
N GLN A 18 12.35 5.55 -7.69
CA GLN A 18 12.91 4.45 -6.93
C GLN A 18 11.90 3.84 -5.94
N GLU A 19 10.74 4.46 -5.75
CA GLU A 19 9.69 3.92 -4.90
C GLU A 19 9.12 2.63 -5.49
N THR A 20 8.63 1.77 -4.60
CA THR A 20 7.99 0.51 -4.97
C THR A 20 6.50 0.69 -5.16
N VAL A 21 5.89 -0.22 -5.93
CA VAL A 21 4.43 -0.24 -6.12
C VAL A 21 3.70 -0.40 -4.78
N SER A 22 4.26 -1.16 -3.83
CA SER A 22 3.72 -1.29 -2.48
C SER A 22 3.60 0.06 -1.75
N GLN A 23 4.61 0.94 -1.86
CA GLN A 23 4.55 2.28 -1.26
C GLN A 23 3.43 3.13 -1.87
N ILE A 24 3.21 3.04 -3.19
CA ILE A 24 2.10 3.73 -3.86
C ILE A 24 0.74 3.21 -3.36
N LYS A 25 0.59 1.91 -3.14
CA LYS A 25 -0.64 1.34 -2.57
C LYS A 25 -0.94 1.87 -1.17
N LEU A 26 0.09 2.09 -0.34
CA LEU A 26 -0.06 2.70 0.99
C LEU A 26 -0.51 4.17 0.90
N HIS A 27 0.06 4.93 -0.04
CA HIS A 27 -0.37 6.30 -0.31
C HIS A 27 -1.84 6.35 -0.75
N VAL A 28 -2.24 5.48 -1.68
CA VAL A 28 -3.62 5.40 -2.16
C VAL A 28 -4.56 4.91 -1.05
N SER A 29 -4.12 3.97 -0.21
CA SER A 29 -4.88 3.48 0.96
C SER A 29 -5.28 4.61 1.89
N SER A 30 -4.35 5.54 2.13
CA SER A 30 -4.58 6.70 2.99
C SER A 30 -5.55 7.72 2.38
N LEU A 31 -5.60 7.84 1.05
CA LEU A 31 -6.46 8.80 0.35
C LEU A 31 -7.88 8.27 0.12
N GLU A 32 -8.00 7.00 -0.23
CA GLU A 32 -9.26 6.39 -0.67
C GLU A 32 -9.90 5.47 0.40
N GLY A 33 -9.14 5.07 1.41
CA GLY A 33 -9.59 4.18 2.48
C GLY A 33 -9.71 2.71 2.07
N ILE A 34 -9.09 2.32 0.96
CA ILE A 34 -9.05 0.94 0.46
C ILE A 34 -7.77 0.29 1.00
N PRO A 35 -7.82 -0.88 1.68
CA PRO A 35 -6.61 -1.51 2.21
C PRO A 35 -5.64 -1.87 1.06
N SER A 36 -4.33 -1.67 1.28
CA SER A 36 -3.27 -1.89 0.27
C SER A 36 -3.29 -3.30 -0.29
N ASP A 37 -3.58 -4.31 0.55
CA ASP A 37 -3.74 -5.70 0.11
C ASP A 37 -4.80 -5.82 -0.97
N ASP A 38 -5.98 -5.21 -0.81
CA ASP A 38 -7.09 -5.32 -1.76
C ASP A 38 -6.92 -4.45 -3.00
N GLN A 39 -5.85 -3.65 -3.09
CA GLN A 39 -5.57 -2.85 -4.27
C GLN A 39 -4.79 -3.64 -5.32
N VAL A 40 -5.15 -3.45 -6.59
CA VAL A 40 -4.33 -3.83 -7.74
C VAL A 40 -4.06 -2.56 -8.53
N ILE A 41 -2.77 -2.25 -8.70
CA ILE A 41 -2.31 -1.15 -9.53
C ILE A 41 -2.04 -1.70 -10.93
N LEU A 42 -2.58 -1.05 -11.95
CA LEU A 42 -2.42 -1.41 -13.34
C LEU A 42 -1.77 -0.27 -14.12
N LEU A 43 -0.85 -0.66 -15.00
CA LEU A 43 -0.30 0.21 -16.04
C LEU A 43 -0.78 -0.31 -17.39
N ALA A 44 -1.53 0.51 -18.12
CA ALA A 44 -2.11 0.14 -19.42
C ALA A 44 -2.86 -1.20 -19.40
N GLY A 45 -3.55 -1.51 -18.30
CA GLY A 45 -4.29 -2.77 -18.11
C GLY A 45 -3.44 -3.98 -17.68
N THR A 46 -2.14 -3.82 -17.47
CA THR A 46 -1.26 -4.87 -16.92
C THR A 46 -1.05 -4.63 -15.43
N PRO A 47 -1.31 -5.63 -14.55
CA PRO A 47 -1.05 -5.49 -13.13
C PRO A 47 0.45 -5.36 -12.85
N LEU A 48 0.80 -4.45 -11.94
CA LEU A 48 2.17 -4.27 -11.49
C LEU A 48 2.46 -5.13 -10.25
N ASP A 49 3.72 -5.54 -10.13
CA ASP A 49 4.22 -6.34 -9.02
C ASP A 49 4.62 -5.44 -7.84
N ASP A 50 4.31 -5.86 -6.62
CA ASP A 50 4.49 -5.04 -5.41
C ASP A 50 5.95 -4.78 -5.05
N GLU A 51 6.82 -5.72 -5.44
CA GLU A 51 8.26 -5.67 -5.21
C GLU A 51 9.01 -4.89 -6.29
N ALA A 52 8.34 -4.54 -7.40
CA ALA A 52 8.96 -3.79 -8.49
C ALA A 52 9.01 -2.28 -8.18
N THR A 53 10.10 -1.64 -8.56
CA THR A 53 10.19 -0.16 -8.55
C THR A 53 9.39 0.44 -9.70
N LEU A 54 8.99 1.70 -9.56
CA LEU A 54 8.27 2.43 -10.61
C LEU A 54 9.04 2.49 -11.94
N LEU A 55 10.35 2.74 -11.88
CA LEU A 55 11.18 2.75 -13.08
C LEU A 55 11.27 1.38 -13.75
N GLN A 56 11.33 0.30 -12.97
CA GLN A 56 11.48 -1.05 -13.49
C GLN A 56 10.16 -1.64 -14.02
N SER A 57 9.03 -1.13 -13.54
CA SER A 57 7.69 -1.41 -14.06
C SER A 57 7.32 -0.57 -15.30
N GLY A 58 8.22 0.29 -15.77
CA GLY A 58 8.01 1.12 -16.96
C GLY A 58 7.15 2.35 -16.71
N VAL A 59 6.97 2.76 -15.45
CA VAL A 59 6.25 3.98 -15.09
C VAL A 59 7.14 5.19 -15.38
N CYS A 60 6.63 6.10 -16.19
CA CYS A 60 7.29 7.36 -16.56
C CYS A 60 6.61 8.56 -15.89
N GLU A 61 7.26 9.72 -15.97
CA GLU A 61 6.65 10.97 -15.53
C GLU A 61 5.34 11.23 -16.29
N LEU A 62 4.32 11.72 -15.58
CA LEU A 62 2.96 11.94 -16.06
C LEU A 62 2.20 10.67 -16.47
N SER A 63 2.69 9.48 -16.10
CA SER A 63 1.94 8.24 -16.35
C SER A 63 0.66 8.20 -15.52
N THR A 64 -0.38 7.59 -16.09
CA THR A 64 -1.64 7.30 -15.39
C THR A 64 -1.66 5.85 -14.94
N LEU A 65 -1.80 5.66 -13.63
CA LEU A 65 -1.96 4.35 -12.98
C LEU A 65 -3.44 4.13 -12.66
N ASP A 66 -3.94 2.96 -12.99
CA ASP A 66 -5.29 2.54 -12.66
C ASP A 66 -5.28 1.72 -11.37
N VAL A 67 -6.11 2.09 -10.40
CA VAL A 67 -6.26 1.33 -9.15
C VAL A 67 -7.63 0.70 -9.12
N VAL A 68 -7.65 -0.63 -9.06
CA VAL A 68 -8.87 -1.40 -8.89
C VAL A 68 -8.87 -2.07 -7.52
N ALA A 69 -9.98 -1.98 -6.81
CA ALA A 69 -10.19 -2.71 -5.57
C ALA A 69 -10.69 -4.13 -5.87
N ARG A 70 -10.08 -5.12 -5.24
CA ARG A 70 -10.60 -6.50 -5.22
C ARG A 70 -11.77 -6.53 -4.25
N LEU A 71 -12.97 -6.64 -4.78
CA LEU A 71 -14.17 -6.81 -3.96
C LEU A 71 -14.22 -8.25 -3.44
N LEU A 72 -13.66 -8.47 -2.24
CA LEU A 72 -14.02 -9.65 -1.44
C LEU A 72 -15.46 -9.47 -0.98
N GLY A 73 -16.38 -10.23 -1.56
CA GLY A 73 -17.80 -10.19 -1.22
C GLY A 73 -18.03 -10.54 0.26
N GLY A 74 -18.16 -9.53 1.12
CA GLY A 74 -18.46 -9.75 2.53
C GLY A 74 -18.04 -8.59 3.43
N LEU A 75 -18.75 -7.46 3.34
CA LEU A 75 -18.67 -6.41 4.36
C LEU A 75 -19.29 -6.93 5.68
N THR A 76 -18.60 -7.80 6.42
CA THR A 76 -18.91 -8.11 7.82
C THR A 76 -18.51 -6.91 8.67
N ARG A 77 -19.34 -5.86 8.66
CA ARG A 77 -19.38 -4.89 9.76
C ARG A 77 -19.97 -5.56 10.99
N LEU A 78 -19.18 -6.41 11.65
CA LEU A 78 -19.39 -6.81 13.04
C LEU A 78 -18.45 -5.99 13.95
N SER A 79 -18.42 -4.67 13.76
CA SER A 79 -18.11 -3.73 14.84
C SER A 79 -19.41 -3.41 15.58
N GLY A 80 -19.94 -4.39 16.30
CA GLY A 80 -21.22 -4.31 16.99
C GLY A 80 -21.23 -5.10 18.29
N SER A 81 -20.47 -4.60 19.28
CA SER A 81 -20.68 -4.78 20.73
C SER A 81 -21.48 -6.02 21.19
N CYS A 82 -20.79 -7.04 21.72
CA CYS A 82 -21.42 -7.95 22.68
C CYS A 82 -20.48 -8.30 23.85
N ARG A 83 -20.63 -7.48 24.91
CA ARG A 83 -20.54 -7.76 26.36
C ARG A 83 -19.47 -8.75 26.85
N LYS A 84 -18.43 -8.22 27.52
CA LYS A 84 -17.91 -8.85 28.74
C LYS A 84 -17.72 -7.83 29.86
N SER A 85 -18.34 -8.19 30.97
CA SER A 85 -18.34 -7.55 32.28
C SER A 85 -16.96 -7.64 32.96
N THR A 86 -16.70 -6.66 33.82
CA THR A 86 -15.68 -6.57 34.90
C THR A 86 -14.18 -6.58 34.54
N ARG A 87 -13.62 -5.36 34.53
CA ARG A 87 -12.41 -4.88 35.23
C ARG A 87 -11.26 -5.89 35.43
N ALA A 88 -10.23 -5.78 34.59
CA ALA A 88 -8.84 -5.94 35.00
C ALA A 88 -7.91 -5.29 33.95
N ASP A 89 -6.83 -4.75 34.49
CA ASP A 89 -5.75 -3.96 33.95
C ASP A 89 -5.00 -4.50 32.70
N HIS A 90 -4.19 -3.59 32.13
CA HIS A 90 -3.03 -3.76 31.24
C HIS A 90 -3.18 -3.77 29.69
N GLN A 91 -2.59 -2.70 29.14
CA GLN A 91 -1.65 -2.62 28.02
C GLN A 91 -2.12 -2.86 26.56
N GLY A 92 -1.93 -1.82 25.74
CA GLY A 92 -1.39 -1.97 24.39
C GLY A 92 -2.32 -1.65 23.23
N CYS A 93 -2.33 -0.38 22.83
CA CYS A 93 -2.78 0.03 21.49
C CYS A 93 -1.74 -0.51 20.49
N GLN A 94 -2.06 -1.56 19.75
CA GLN A 94 -1.23 -2.02 18.64
C GLN A 94 -1.73 -1.36 17.35
N THR A 95 -1.19 -0.19 17.04
CA THR A 95 -0.85 0.12 15.65
C THR A 95 0.22 -0.89 15.26
N ARG A 96 -0.15 -1.88 14.43
CA ARG A 96 0.81 -2.71 13.73
C ARG A 96 1.48 -1.83 12.68
N GLU A 97 2.58 -1.22 13.09
CA GLU A 97 3.56 -0.63 12.19
C GLU A 97 4.12 -1.74 11.28
N GLU A 98 4.11 -1.48 9.99
CA GLU A 98 4.82 -2.26 8.99
C GLU A 98 6.33 -2.13 9.27
N GLU A 99 6.97 -3.24 9.60
CA GLU A 99 8.42 -3.37 9.48
C GLU A 99 8.71 -4.57 8.60
N LYS A 100 8.81 -4.34 7.28
CA LYS A 100 9.40 -5.31 6.36
C LYS A 100 10.91 -5.12 6.42
N GLU A 101 11.49 -6.01 7.21
CA GLU A 101 12.91 -6.35 7.34
C GLU A 101 13.65 -6.32 6.00
N ASP A 102 14.55 -5.35 5.82
CA ASP A 102 15.67 -5.47 4.88
C ASP A 102 16.97 -5.33 5.69
N ARG A 103 17.42 -6.48 6.22
CA ARG A 103 18.73 -6.60 6.85
C ARG A 103 19.55 -7.64 6.09
N SER A 104 20.15 -7.23 4.97
CA SER A 104 21.40 -7.84 4.52
C SER A 104 22.31 -6.83 3.81
N CYS A 105 22.96 -5.99 4.62
CA CYS A 105 24.24 -5.38 4.26
C CYS A 105 25.25 -5.70 5.35
N LYS A 106 26.09 -6.71 5.07
CA LYS A 106 27.47 -6.81 5.58
C LYS A 106 28.32 -6.94 4.33
N GLU A 107 29.07 -5.89 3.97
CA GLU A 107 30.52 -5.80 4.22
C GLU A 107 31.25 -7.08 3.75
N ALA A 108 32.25 -7.05 2.88
CA ALA A 108 33.29 -6.05 2.74
C ALA A 108 33.94 -6.11 1.36
N HIS A 109 34.31 -4.92 0.89
CA HIS A 109 35.37 -4.70 -0.07
C HIS A 109 36.70 -4.82 0.70
N ALA A 110 37.56 -5.77 0.36
CA ALA A 110 38.99 -5.73 0.72
C ALA A 110 39.79 -6.67 -0.20
N VAL A 111 40.43 -6.05 -1.20
CA VAL A 111 41.64 -6.44 -1.96
C VAL A 111 41.59 -7.74 -2.76
#